data_AF-L9KMT4-F1
#
_entry.id   AF-L9KMT4-F1
#
_cell.length_a   1.000
_cell.length_b   1.000
_cell.length_c   1.000
_cell.angle_alpha   90.00
_cell.angle_beta   90.00
_cell.angle_gamma   90.00
#
_symmetry.space_group_name_H-M   'P 1'
#
loop_
_entity.id
_entity.type
_entity.pdbx_description
1 polymer ?
#
loop_
_entity_poly.entity_id
_entity_poly.type
_entity_poly.pdbx_seq_one_letter_code
_entity_poly.pdbx_strand_id
1 'polypeptide(L)'
;MAQQSDTEDSYAHHQQVYQIQKKMMEIMTQEMQTNDSKEEVNKMIPDSIGKDIEKACQSIYPFHNVFIRKVKMLKKPKFELGKLRELHGEGSSSGKATGDEMGAKVERADRYEPPVQESV
;
A
#
# COMPACT_ATOMS: atom_id res chain seq x y z
N MET A 1 16.94 20.36 -11.09
CA MET A 1 17.33 21.67 -10.56
C MET A 1 16.29 22.03 -9.52
N ALA A 2 16.58 21.77 -8.24
CA ALA A 2 15.65 22.07 -7.17
C ALA A 2 15.60 23.60 -7.00
N GLN A 3 14.41 24.16 -7.10
CA GLN A 3 14.18 25.60 -6.94
C GLN A 3 14.34 25.91 -5.45
N GLN A 4 15.46 26.50 -5.06
CA GLN A 4 15.69 26.95 -3.69
C GLN A 4 14.74 28.13 -3.41
N SER A 5 13.83 27.95 -2.47
CA SER A 5 12.95 29.02 -1.98
C SER A 5 13.69 29.83 -0.92
N ASP A 6 13.84 31.14 -1.16
CA ASP A 6 14.51 32.09 -0.24
C ASP A 6 13.64 32.47 0.98
N THR A 7 12.45 31.89 1.12
CA THR A 7 11.50 32.16 2.21
C THR A 7 11.52 31.03 3.24
N GLU A 8 11.65 31.38 4.52
CA GLU A 8 11.68 30.42 5.64
C GLU A 8 10.36 29.64 5.80
N ASP A 9 9.25 30.26 5.41
CA ASP A 9 7.92 29.70 5.52
C ASP A 9 7.40 29.21 4.15
N SER A 10 6.86 27.99 4.14
CA SER A 10 6.22 27.38 2.97
C SER A 10 4.81 26.92 3.34
N TYR A 11 3.87 27.87 3.41
CA TYR A 11 2.46 27.59 3.68
C TYR A 11 1.64 27.67 2.38
N ALA A 12 0.82 26.65 2.14
CA ALA A 12 -0.15 26.68 1.06
C ALA A 12 -1.38 27.52 1.44
N HIS A 13 -1.90 28.31 0.50
CA HIS A 13 -3.16 29.02 0.68
C HIS A 13 -4.33 28.03 0.79
N HIS A 14 -5.39 28.40 1.51
CA HIS A 14 -6.54 27.52 1.75
C HIS A 14 -7.17 26.93 0.47
N GLN A 15 -7.24 27.75 -0.59
CA GLN A 15 -7.73 27.29 -1.89
C GLN A 15 -6.81 26.24 -2.55
N GLN A 16 -5.49 26.36 -2.41
CA GLN A 16 -4.54 25.36 -2.91
C GLN A 16 -4.72 24.04 -2.16
N VAL A 17 -4.91 24.08 -0.84
CA VAL A 17 -5.19 22.89 -0.03
C VAL A 17 -6.44 22.14 -0.52
N TYR A 18 -7.54 22.84 -0.81
CA TYR A 18 -8.74 22.19 -1.37
C TYR A 18 -8.49 21.55 -2.73
N GLN A 19 -7.76 22.23 -3.61
CA GLN A 19 -7.43 21.69 -4.93
C GLN A 19 -6.57 20.43 -4.81
N ILE A 20 -5.58 20.43 -3.91
CA ILE A 20 -4.74 19.28 -3.60
C ILE A 20 -5.60 18.12 -3.09
N GLN A 21 -6.45 18.35 -2.09
CA GLN A 21 -7.33 17.30 -1.54
C GLN A 21 -8.27 16.71 -2.60
N LYS A 22 -8.81 17.55 -3.48
CA LYS A 22 -9.67 17.09 -4.58
C LYS A 22 -8.90 16.20 -5.55
N LYS A 23 -7.70 16.63 -5.97
CA LYS A 23 -6.82 15.88 -6.88
C LYS A 23 -6.38 14.53 -6.27
N MET A 24 -6.05 14.53 -4.98
CA MET A 24 -5.69 13.32 -4.23
C MET A 24 -6.83 12.31 -4.21
N MET A 25 -8.05 12.75 -3.90
CA MET A 25 -9.23 11.86 -3.90
C MET A 25 -9.57 11.33 -5.29
N GLU A 26 -9.44 12.15 -6.34
CA GLU A 26 -9.68 11.75 -7.72
C GLU A 26 -8.74 10.60 -8.14
N ILE A 27 -7.43 10.77 -7.94
CA ILE A 27 -6.42 9.76 -8.29
C ILE A 27 -6.61 8.49 -7.46
N MET A 28 -6.81 8.61 -6.14
CA MET A 28 -7.06 7.45 -5.28
C MET A 28 -8.31 6.69 -5.70
N THR A 29 -9.40 7.40 -6.03
CA THR A 29 -10.65 6.74 -6.44
C THR A 29 -10.48 6.01 -7.77
N GLN A 30 -9.81 6.64 -8.75
CA GLN A 30 -9.53 6.02 -10.04
C GLN A 30 -8.66 4.77 -9.90
N GLU A 31 -7.61 4.81 -9.09
CA GLU A 31 -6.72 3.66 -8.87
C GLU A 31 -7.42 2.53 -8.11
N MET A 32 -8.24 2.81 -7.10
CA MET A 32 -8.88 1.75 -6.30
C MET A 32 -10.15 1.18 -6.96
N GLN A 33 -10.79 1.90 -7.89
CA GLN A 33 -11.98 1.39 -8.59
C GLN A 33 -11.65 0.47 -9.77
N THR A 34 -10.46 0.62 -10.34
CA THR A 34 -10.08 -0.07 -11.59
C THR A 34 -9.36 -1.39 -11.36
N ASN A 35 -8.77 -1.59 -10.19
CA ASN A 35 -7.88 -2.71 -9.89
C ASN A 35 -8.49 -3.64 -8.84
N ASP A 36 -8.08 -4.92 -8.84
CA ASP A 36 -8.42 -5.86 -7.76
C ASP A 36 -7.40 -5.74 -6.61
N SER A 37 -7.78 -6.25 -5.43
CA SER A 37 -7.00 -6.28 -4.20
C SER A 37 -5.55 -6.75 -4.36
N LYS A 38 -5.26 -7.69 -5.27
CA LYS A 38 -3.89 -8.14 -5.57
C LYS A 38 -3.05 -7.05 -6.21
N GLU A 39 -3.62 -6.36 -7.19
CA GLU A 39 -2.93 -5.31 -7.96
C GLU A 39 -2.76 -4.05 -7.10
N GLU A 40 -3.74 -3.71 -6.27
CA GLU A 40 -3.64 -2.62 -5.31
C GLU A 40 -2.46 -2.80 -4.35
N VAL A 41 -2.30 -4.02 -3.79
CA VAL A 41 -1.17 -4.34 -2.90
C VAL A 41 0.17 -4.20 -3.62
N ASN A 42 0.26 -4.64 -4.88
CA ASN A 42 1.47 -4.50 -5.69
C ASN A 42 1.87 -3.03 -5.94
N LYS A 43 0.89 -2.11 -6.01
CA LYS A 43 1.13 -0.66 -6.13
C LYS A 43 1.46 0.01 -4.79
N MET A 44 0.92 -0.50 -3.69
CA MET A 44 1.15 0.02 -2.35
C MET A 44 2.55 -0.29 -1.80
N ILE A 45 3.12 -1.46 -2.11
CA ILE A 45 4.47 -1.84 -1.64
C ILE A 45 5.54 -0.83 -2.06
N PRO A 46 5.63 -0.41 -3.34
CA PRO A 46 6.58 0.63 -3.77
C PRO A 46 6.05 2.07 -3.62
N ASP A 47 4.85 2.23 -3.07
CA ASP A 47 4.10 3.49 -2.96
C ASP A 47 4.01 4.28 -4.28
N SER A 48 3.57 3.60 -5.36
CA SER A 48 3.45 4.25 -6.67
C SER A 48 2.38 5.34 -6.68
N ILE A 49 1.28 5.13 -5.95
CA ILE A 49 0.15 6.06 -5.86
C ILE A 49 0.58 7.37 -5.19
N GLY A 50 1.39 7.31 -4.11
CA GLY A 50 1.94 8.51 -3.46
C GLY A 50 2.77 9.35 -4.42
N LYS A 51 3.62 8.71 -5.25
CA LYS A 51 4.45 9.37 -6.26
C LYS A 51 3.63 9.99 -7.40
N ASP A 52 2.57 9.31 -7.84
CA ASP A 52 1.69 9.83 -8.87
C ASP A 52 0.92 11.07 -8.38
N ILE A 53 0.51 11.08 -7.11
CA ILE A 53 -0.09 12.24 -6.45
C ILE A 53 0.92 13.39 -6.35
N GLU A 54 2.16 13.14 -5.93
CA GLU A 54 3.20 14.18 -5.86
C GLU A 54 3.39 14.84 -7.23
N LYS A 55 3.51 14.03 -8.29
CA LYS A 55 3.65 14.53 -9.67
C LYS A 55 2.42 15.31 -10.15
N ALA A 56 1.22 14.83 -9.86
CA ALA A 56 -0.02 15.48 -10.32
C ALA A 56 -0.32 16.79 -9.58
N CYS A 57 0.15 16.93 -8.34
CA CYS A 57 -0.08 18.10 -7.50
C CYS A 57 1.05 19.14 -7.56
N GLN A 58 2.21 18.81 -8.15
CA GLN A 58 3.32 19.74 -8.37
C GLN A 58 2.90 21.05 -9.07
N SER A 59 1.87 21.03 -9.90
CA SER A 59 1.36 22.22 -10.58
C SER A 59 0.60 23.19 -9.67
N ILE A 60 0.13 22.74 -8.50
CA ILE A 60 -0.66 23.54 -7.55
C ILE A 60 0.27 24.08 -6.47
N TYR A 61 1.05 23.20 -5.87
CA TYR A 61 1.99 23.51 -4.80
C TYR A 61 3.01 22.37 -4.67
N PRO A 62 4.31 22.65 -4.52
CA PRO A 62 5.31 21.62 -4.31
C PRO A 62 5.23 21.08 -2.88
N PHE A 63 4.97 19.78 -2.73
CA PHE A 63 5.08 19.11 -1.44
C PHE A 63 5.70 17.72 -1.59
N HIS A 64 6.48 17.35 -0.59
CA HIS A 64 7.17 16.07 -0.50
C HIS A 64 6.51 15.20 0.57
N ASN A 65 6.88 13.92 0.62
CA ASN A 65 6.41 12.96 1.64
C ASN A 65 4.90 12.66 1.55
N VAL A 66 4.45 12.23 0.38
CA VAL A 66 3.08 11.76 0.15
C VAL A 66 3.02 10.26 0.34
N PHE A 67 2.29 9.81 1.37
CA PHE A 67 2.17 8.39 1.69
C PHE A 67 0.72 8.00 2.02
N ILE A 68 0.34 6.77 1.71
CA ILE A 68 -0.90 6.18 2.19
C ILE A 68 -0.71 5.76 3.65
N ARG A 69 -1.25 6.55 4.58
CA ARG A 69 -1.06 6.30 6.02
C ARG A 69 -1.81 5.08 6.56
N LYS A 70 -2.97 4.75 5.97
CA LYS A 70 -3.81 3.63 6.43
C LYS A 70 -4.71 3.13 5.32
N VAL A 71 -4.79 1.80 5.21
CA VAL A 71 -5.75 1.08 4.37
C VAL A 71 -6.63 0.25 5.29
N LYS A 72 -7.95 0.31 5.09
CA LYS A 72 -8.92 -0.41 5.93
C LYS A 72 -9.92 -1.14 5.05
N MET A 73 -10.01 -2.45 5.24
CA MET A 73 -11.12 -3.23 4.67
C MET A 73 -12.41 -2.93 5.46
N LEU A 74 -13.42 -2.37 4.79
CA LEU A 74 -14.73 -2.12 5.38
C LEU A 74 -15.66 -3.32 5.26
N LYS A 75 -15.63 -4.00 4.10
CA LYS A 75 -16.41 -5.20 3.81
C LYS A 75 -15.45 -6.27 3.34
N LYS A 76 -15.44 -7.41 4.04
CA LYS A 76 -14.69 -8.58 3.59
C LYS A 76 -15.44 -9.23 2.43
N PRO A 77 -14.77 -9.58 1.32
CA PRO A 77 -15.40 -10.38 0.28
C PRO A 77 -15.82 -11.73 0.87
N LYS A 78 -16.84 -12.37 0.27
CA LYS A 78 -17.19 -13.74 0.64
C LYS A 78 -15.98 -14.64 0.39
N PHE A 79 -15.70 -15.51 1.34
CA PHE A 79 -14.56 -16.40 1.27
C PHE A 79 -14.82 -17.49 0.22
N GLU A 80 -13.98 -17.50 -0.81
CA GLU A 80 -14.03 -18.47 -1.90
C GLU A 80 -12.67 -19.16 -2.02
N LEU A 81 -12.61 -20.47 -1.79
CA LEU A 81 -11.36 -21.24 -1.83
C LEU A 81 -10.64 -21.15 -3.19
N GLY A 82 -11.40 -21.08 -4.29
CA GLY A 82 -10.83 -20.93 -5.63
C GLY A 82 -10.05 -19.64 -5.80
N LYS A 83 -10.64 -18.49 -5.40
CA LYS A 83 -9.97 -17.18 -5.45
C LYS A 83 -8.74 -17.14 -4.55
N LEU A 84 -8.82 -17.76 -3.37
CA LEU A 84 -7.67 -17.83 -2.47
C LEU A 84 -6.52 -18.63 -3.09
N ARG A 85 -6.80 -19.80 -3.69
CA ARG A 85 -5.76 -20.60 -4.35
C ARG A 85 -5.16 -19.91 -5.57
N GLU A 86 -5.88 -19.02 -6.25
CA GLU A 86 -5.32 -18.18 -7.32
C GLU A 86 -4.40 -17.07 -6.80
N LEU A 87 -4.73 -16.50 -5.64
CA LEU A 87 -3.86 -15.51 -4.99
C LEU A 87 -2.59 -16.14 -4.41
N HIS A 88 -2.68 -17.38 -3.90
CA HIS A 88 -1.56 -18.14 -3.34
C HIS A 88 -0.86 -19.07 -4.33
N GLY A 89 -1.47 -19.35 -5.48
CA GLY A 89 -0.94 -20.17 -6.55
C GLY A 89 -0.03 -19.34 -7.43
N GLU A 90 1.23 -19.77 -7.50
CA GLU A 90 2.31 -19.16 -8.25
C GLU A 90 1.86 -18.77 -9.67
N GLY A 91 1.78 -17.47 -9.94
CA GLY A 91 1.83 -16.99 -11.32
C GLY A 91 3.16 -17.41 -11.91
N SER A 92 3.13 -18.01 -13.11
CA SER A 92 4.29 -18.23 -13.97
C SER A 92 5.34 -17.12 -13.83
N SER A 93 6.45 -17.38 -13.12
CA SER A 93 7.82 -17.17 -13.61
C SER A 93 8.86 -17.39 -12.51
N SER A 94 9.91 -18.11 -12.93
CA SER A 94 11.17 -18.43 -12.24
C SER A 94 11.08 -19.49 -11.14
N GLY A 95 11.61 -20.66 -11.48
CA GLY A 95 11.41 -21.90 -10.75
C GLY A 95 12.14 -22.01 -9.42
N LYS A 96 11.47 -22.66 -8.49
CA LYS A 96 11.95 -23.90 -7.85
C LYS A 96 10.75 -24.65 -7.31
N ALA A 97 10.43 -25.78 -7.95
CA ALA A 97 9.46 -26.73 -7.43
C ALA A 97 10.04 -27.43 -6.20
N THR A 98 9.37 -27.27 -5.06
CA THR A 98 9.16 -28.27 -3.99
C THR A 98 7.90 -27.78 -3.28
N GLY A 99 6.71 -28.31 -3.59
CA GLY A 99 6.25 -29.58 -3.04
C GLY A 99 6.00 -29.40 -1.54
N ASP A 100 4.72 -29.22 -1.16
CA ASP A 100 4.20 -29.27 0.22
C ASP A 100 5.08 -28.67 1.32
N GLU A 101 4.83 -27.40 1.70
CA GLU A 101 4.72 -27.02 3.11
C GLU A 101 4.23 -25.57 3.28
N MET A 102 3.24 -25.45 4.16
CA MET A 102 2.72 -24.22 4.73
C MET A 102 3.84 -23.35 5.32
N GLY A 103 3.98 -22.11 4.83
CA GLY A 103 4.64 -21.02 5.54
C GLY A 103 6.17 -21.01 5.46
N ALA A 104 6.73 -19.97 4.84
CA ALA A 104 8.15 -19.67 4.94
C ALA A 104 8.53 -19.43 6.42
N LYS A 105 9.30 -20.36 6.99
CA LYS A 105 9.87 -20.23 8.33
C LYS A 105 10.98 -19.17 8.30
N VAL A 106 10.66 -17.97 8.76
CA VAL A 106 11.68 -16.98 9.16
C VAL A 106 12.35 -17.54 10.43
N GLU A 107 13.66 -17.77 10.40
CA GLU A 107 14.42 -18.20 11.59
C GLU A 107 14.39 -17.09 12.64
N ARG A 108 13.47 -17.23 13.60
CA ARG A 108 13.42 -16.42 14.80
C ARG A 108 14.45 -16.97 15.78
N ALA A 109 15.57 -16.28 15.92
CA ALA A 109 16.52 -16.51 17.00
C ALA A 109 15.86 -16.10 18.32
N ASP A 110 15.23 -17.07 18.97
CA ASP A 110 15.16 -17.27 20.42
C ASP A 110 13.98 -18.19 20.74
N ARG A 111 14.31 -19.41 21.18
CA ARG A 111 13.33 -20.38 21.68
C ARG A 111 12.82 -19.94 23.05
N TYR A 112 11.80 -19.09 23.06
CA TYR A 112 10.95 -18.92 24.23
C TYR A 112 9.54 -19.39 23.89
N GLU A 113 9.14 -20.53 24.45
CA GLU A 113 7.80 -21.09 24.34
C GLU A 113 7.07 -20.83 25.67
N PRO A 114 6.01 -20.01 25.69
CA PRO A 114 5.27 -19.75 26.92
C PRO A 114 4.46 -20.98 27.35
N PRO A 115 4.36 -21.26 28.67
CA PRO A 115 3.71 -22.46 29.18
C PRO A 115 2.22 -22.50 28.86
N VAL A 116 1.75 -23.68 28.47
CA VAL A 116 0.35 -23.97 28.13
C VAL A 116 -0.51 -23.86 29.38
N GLN A 117 -1.53 -22.99 29.35
CA GLN A 117 -2.53 -22.94 30.43
C GLN A 117 -3.45 -24.17 30.33
N GLU A 118 -3.56 -24.91 31.44
CA GLU A 118 -4.53 -25.98 31.58
C GLU A 118 -5.96 -25.40 31.50
N SER A 119 -6.79 -26.08 30.72
CA SER A 119 -8.17 -25.73 30.36
C SER A 119 -9.06 -25.44 31.58
N VAL A 120 -9.96 -24.46 31.42
CA VAL A 120 -11.18 -24.31 32.24
C VAL A 120 -12.34 -25.03 31.58
#